data_AF-A0AAX6NCI4-F1
#
_entry.id   AF-A0AAX6NCI4-F1
#
_cell.length_a   1.000
_cell.length_b   1.000
_cell.length_c   1.000
_cell.angle_alpha   90.00
_cell.angle_beta   90.00
_cell.angle_gamma   90.00
#
_symmetry.space_group_name_H-M   'P 1'
#
loop_
_entity.id
_entity.type
_entity.pdbx_description
1 polymer ?
#
loop_
_entity_poly.entity_id
_entity_poly.type
_entity_poly.pdbx_seq_one_letter_code
_entity_poly.pdbx_strand_id
1 'polypeptide(L)'
;MFSNTIFYIKKRLHPILLKIALSLFTLGIAYIGFLQINIIRYAKTEIPSNADYIIVLGTRVDGTKPSASLTYRIDKAAMYLLHNPYTIAIASGGKGPNEGISEAEAIKEALIAKGIGEERITLEDRSTRTTENISFSKN
;
A
#
# COMPACT_ATOMS: atom_id res chain seq x y z
N MET A 1 5.01 61.04 13.38
CA MET A 1 5.69 60.17 14.36
C MET A 1 5.23 58.70 14.31
N PHE A 2 3.92 58.41 14.15
CA PHE A 2 3.39 57.04 14.09
C PHE A 2 3.83 56.17 12.89
N SER A 3 4.05 56.76 11.71
CA SER A 3 4.43 56.01 10.49
C SER A 3 5.80 55.31 10.60
N ASN A 4 6.79 55.96 11.22
CA ASN A 4 8.13 55.40 11.39
C ASN A 4 8.15 54.22 12.38
N THR A 5 7.32 54.25 13.43
CA THR A 5 7.22 53.16 14.41
C THR A 5 6.62 51.89 13.79
N ILE A 6 5.56 52.03 12.99
CA ILE A 6 4.93 50.89 12.28
C ILE A 6 5.89 50.31 11.22
N PHE A 7 6.60 51.17 10.49
CA PHE A 7 7.62 50.75 9.53
C PHE A 7 8.75 49.96 10.21
N TYR A 8 9.23 50.45 11.36
CA TYR A 8 10.30 49.79 12.11
C TYR A 8 9.87 48.44 12.69
N ILE A 9 8.65 48.34 13.20
CA ILE A 9 8.06 47.09 13.71
C ILE A 9 7.89 46.07 12.58
N LYS A 10 7.34 46.46 11.42
CA LYS A 10 7.25 45.58 10.23
C LYS A 10 8.63 45.09 9.77
N LYS A 11 9.63 45.97 9.72
CA LYS A 11 11.01 45.64 9.32
C LYS A 11 11.67 44.61 10.25
N ARG A 12 11.32 44.62 11.55
CA ARG A 12 11.85 43.67 12.55
C ARG A 12 11.02 42.38 12.66
N LEU A 13 9.71 42.45 12.42
CA LEU A 13 8.80 41.30 12.39
C LEU A 13 9.05 40.39 11.17
N HIS A 14 9.26 40.96 9.99
CA HIS A 14 9.47 40.20 8.75
C HIS A 14 10.60 39.14 8.83
N PRO A 15 11.81 39.44 9.31
CA PRO A 15 12.86 38.44 9.44
C PRO A 15 12.58 37.40 10.54
N ILE A 16 11.78 37.75 11.57
CA ILE A 16 11.38 36.80 12.63
C ILE A 16 10.35 35.81 12.07
N LEU A 17 9.32 36.32 11.38
CA LEU A 17 8.33 35.51 10.68
C LEU A 17 8.98 34.57 9.66
N LEU A 18 9.96 35.06 8.90
CA LEU A 18 10.72 34.25 7.95
C LEU A 18 11.51 33.13 8.63
N LYS A 19 12.15 33.41 9.78
CA LYS A 19 12.86 32.38 10.56
C LYS A 19 11.92 31.32 11.13
N ILE A 20 10.75 31.72 11.62
CA ILE A 20 9.72 30.80 12.11
C ILE A 20 9.22 29.93 10.95
N ALA A 21 8.89 30.53 9.81
CA ALA A 21 8.45 29.81 8.62
C ALA A 21 9.53 28.81 8.14
N LEU A 22 10.80 29.22 8.10
CA LEU A 22 11.91 28.34 7.73
C LEU A 22 12.08 27.20 8.74
N SER A 23 11.95 27.48 10.04
CA SER A 23 12.04 26.46 11.09
C SER A 23 10.90 25.44 11.02
N LEU A 24 9.67 25.87 10.70
CA LEU A 24 8.54 24.96 10.50
C LEU A 24 8.71 24.13 9.23
N PHE A 25 9.23 24.74 8.16
CA PHE A 25 9.54 24.05 6.92
C PHE A 25 10.61 22.97 7.11
N THR A 26 11.70 23.28 7.82
CA THR A 26 12.75 22.29 8.13
C THR A 26 12.23 21.18 9.03
N LEU A 27 11.41 21.49 10.04
CA LEU A 27 10.76 20.47 10.87
C LEU A 27 9.83 19.57 10.06
N GLY A 28 9.06 20.15 9.12
CA GLY A 28 8.21 19.42 8.20
C GLY A 28 8.99 18.45 7.31
N ILE A 29 10.10 18.90 6.72
CA ILE A 29 11.00 18.03 5.94
C ILE A 29 11.58 16.93 6.82
N ALA A 30 12.03 17.25 8.04
CA ALA A 30 12.58 16.26 8.96
C ALA A 30 11.54 15.19 9.33
N TYR A 31 10.28 15.59 9.56
CA TYR A 31 9.19 14.66 9.85
C TYR A 31 8.86 13.77 8.65
N ILE A 32 8.77 14.33 7.44
CA ILE A 32 8.58 13.54 6.22
C ILE A 32 9.74 12.56 6.04
N GLY A 33 10.99 13.01 6.21
CA GLY A 33 12.17 12.16 6.15
C GLY A 33 12.13 11.02 7.17
N PHE A 34 11.71 11.31 8.41
CA PHE A 34 11.50 10.30 9.44
C PHE A 34 10.44 9.26 9.02
N LEU A 35 9.28 9.69 8.50
CA LEU A 35 8.25 8.76 8.01
C LEU A 35 8.77 7.89 6.85
N GLN A 36 9.48 8.48 5.89
CA GLN A 36 10.06 7.75 4.76
C GLN A 36 11.06 6.68 5.21
N ILE A 37 11.93 7.00 6.17
CA ILE A 37 12.88 6.04 6.75
C ILE A 37 12.13 4.87 7.39
N ASN A 38 11.06 5.12 8.13
CA ASN A 38 10.27 4.05 8.76
C ASN A 38 9.58 3.16 7.71
N ILE A 39 8.99 3.75 6.66
CA ILE A 39 8.37 3.00 5.55
C ILE A 39 9.40 2.09 4.86
N ILE A 40 10.58 2.62 4.54
CA ILE A 40 11.64 1.85 3.87
C ILE A 40 12.17 0.73 4.77
N ARG A 41 12.34 0.99 6.07
CA ARG A 41 12.76 -0.03 7.04
C ARG A 41 11.75 -1.18 7.09
N TYR A 42 10.47 -0.86 7.18
CA TYR A 42 9.42 -1.88 7.20
C TYR A 42 9.35 -2.66 5.87
N ALA A 43 9.49 -1.98 4.73
CA ALA A 43 9.51 -2.61 3.41
C ALA A 43 10.73 -3.55 3.18
N LYS A 44 11.80 -3.38 3.97
CA LYS A 44 13.01 -4.22 3.93
C LYS A 44 13.00 -5.34 4.98
N THR A 45 11.93 -5.48 5.75
CA THR A 45 11.80 -6.59 6.70
C THR A 45 11.92 -7.91 5.95
N GLU A 46 12.68 -8.84 6.52
CA GLU A 46 12.82 -10.17 5.93
C GLU A 46 11.44 -10.85 5.89
N ILE A 47 11.04 -11.26 4.69
CA ILE A 47 9.85 -12.08 4.50
C ILE A 47 10.29 -13.51 4.80
N PRO A 48 9.64 -14.21 5.75
CA PRO A 48 9.95 -15.61 6.03
C PRO A 48 9.92 -16.41 4.73
N SER A 49 10.92 -17.27 4.49
CA SER A 49 10.86 -18.22 3.38
C SER A 49 9.95 -19.40 3.73
N ASN A 50 9.38 -20.04 2.72
CA ASN A 50 8.54 -21.23 2.83
C ASN A 50 7.38 -21.09 3.82
N ALA A 51 6.69 -19.95 3.80
CA ALA A 51 5.41 -19.85 4.51
C ALA A 51 4.42 -20.89 3.96
N ASP A 52 3.62 -21.51 4.80
CA ASP A 52 2.58 -22.45 4.36
C ASP A 52 1.57 -21.74 3.45
N TYR A 53 1.18 -20.52 3.85
CA TYR A 53 0.22 -19.69 3.13
C TYR A 53 0.69 -18.23 3.03
N ILE A 54 0.36 -17.58 1.92
CA ILE A 54 0.33 -16.13 1.81
C ILE A 54 -1.08 -15.66 1.43
N ILE A 55 -1.48 -14.49 1.92
CA ILE A 55 -2.77 -13.90 1.55
C ILE A 55 -2.49 -12.70 0.64
N VAL A 56 -3.06 -12.72 -0.57
CA VAL A 56 -3.03 -11.62 -1.51
C VAL A 56 -4.35 -10.87 -1.37
N LEU A 57 -4.31 -9.72 -0.71
CA LEU A 57 -5.48 -8.90 -0.47
C LEU A 57 -5.79 -8.04 -1.71
N GLY A 58 -7.04 -8.15 -2.16
CA GLY A 58 -7.67 -7.31 -3.16
C GLY A 58 -7.73 -5.84 -2.77
N THR A 59 -7.96 -5.00 -3.77
CA THR A 59 -8.06 -3.55 -3.60
C THR A 59 -9.05 -2.91 -4.57
N ARG A 60 -8.86 -3.14 -5.87
CA ARG A 60 -9.73 -2.65 -6.94
C ARG A 60 -9.40 -3.33 -8.27
N VAL A 61 -10.44 -3.65 -9.01
CA VAL A 61 -10.44 -4.07 -10.42
C VAL A 61 -11.19 -3.03 -11.26
N ASP A 62 -10.67 -2.69 -12.44
CA ASP A 62 -11.35 -1.84 -13.42
C ASP A 62 -11.87 -2.74 -14.56
N GLY A 63 -13.17 -3.06 -14.51
CA GLY A 63 -13.76 -4.10 -15.36
C GLY A 63 -13.19 -5.46 -15.00
N THR A 64 -12.31 -6.03 -15.83
CA THR A 64 -11.61 -7.29 -15.54
C THR A 64 -10.12 -7.09 -15.27
N LYS A 65 -9.62 -5.86 -15.32
CA LYS A 65 -8.19 -5.56 -15.18
C LYS A 65 -7.86 -5.13 -13.76
N PRO A 66 -6.87 -5.73 -13.10
CA PRO A 66 -6.45 -5.27 -11.78
C PRO A 66 -5.93 -3.83 -11.84
N SER A 67 -6.26 -3.02 -10.83
CA SER A 67 -5.69 -1.68 -10.68
C SER A 67 -4.16 -1.73 -10.56
N ALA A 68 -3.47 -0.59 -10.71
CA ALA A 68 -2.02 -0.53 -10.56
C ALA A 68 -1.54 -1.05 -9.19
N SER A 69 -2.30 -0.75 -8.13
CA SER A 69 -2.00 -1.23 -6.78
C SER A 69 -2.14 -2.75 -6.65
N LEU A 70 -3.17 -3.32 -7.27
CA LEU A 70 -3.44 -4.75 -7.24
C LEU A 70 -2.41 -5.51 -8.08
N THR A 71 -2.05 -4.99 -9.26
CA THR A 71 -0.99 -5.52 -10.11
C THR A 71 0.34 -5.62 -9.37
N TYR A 72 0.75 -4.56 -8.65
CA TYR A 72 1.99 -4.59 -7.87
C TYR A 72 1.99 -5.67 -6.78
N ARG A 73 0.84 -5.87 -6.10
CA ARG A 73 0.69 -6.93 -5.09
C ARG A 73 0.79 -8.31 -5.72
N ILE A 74 0.10 -8.52 -6.85
CA ILE A 74 0.16 -9.77 -7.61
C ILE A 74 1.59 -10.07 -8.06
N ASP A 75 2.32 -9.07 -8.58
CA ASP A 75 3.70 -9.24 -9.02
C ASP A 75 4.62 -9.67 -7.87
N LYS A 76 4.46 -9.05 -6.69
CA LYS A 76 5.22 -9.42 -5.49
C LYS A 76 4.85 -10.81 -4.97
N ALA A 77 3.57 -11.16 -4.98
CA ALA A 77 3.11 -12.49 -4.61
C ALA A 77 3.65 -13.56 -5.57
N ALA A 78 3.57 -13.33 -6.89
CA ALA A 78 4.10 -14.23 -7.90
C ALA A 78 5.61 -14.44 -7.72
N MET A 79 6.38 -13.36 -7.52
CA MET A 79 7.81 -13.47 -7.21
C MET A 79 8.05 -14.35 -5.99
N TYR A 80 7.30 -14.16 -4.90
CA TYR A 80 7.45 -14.98 -3.71
C TYR A 80 7.08 -16.45 -3.96
N LEU A 81 5.96 -16.73 -4.62
CA LEU A 81 5.45 -18.08 -4.89
C LEU A 81 6.35 -18.89 -5.84
N LEU A 82 7.04 -18.23 -6.76
CA LEU A 82 8.03 -18.86 -7.64
C LEU A 82 9.28 -19.32 -6.88
N HIS A 83 9.71 -18.56 -5.86
CA HIS A 83 10.85 -18.94 -5.01
C HIS A 83 10.47 -19.94 -3.90
N ASN A 84 9.17 -20.07 -3.60
CA ASN A 84 8.65 -20.94 -2.54
C ASN A 84 7.58 -21.88 -3.12
N PRO A 85 7.98 -23.01 -3.74
CA PRO A 85 7.08 -23.86 -4.53
C PRO A 85 5.99 -24.56 -3.72
N TYR A 86 6.17 -24.68 -2.39
CA TYR A 86 5.20 -25.31 -1.49
C TYR A 86 4.23 -24.31 -0.83
N THR A 87 4.45 -23.01 -0.99
CA THR A 87 3.54 -21.99 -0.47
C THR A 87 2.25 -21.96 -1.28
N ILE A 88 1.11 -21.91 -0.58
CA ILE A 88 -0.22 -21.71 -1.15
C ILE A 88 -0.60 -20.21 -1.08
N ALA A 89 -1.20 -19.69 -2.13
CA ALA A 89 -1.73 -18.34 -2.18
C ALA A 89 -3.23 -18.35 -1.88
N ILE A 90 -3.68 -17.48 -0.99
CA ILE A 90 -5.09 -17.16 -0.79
C ILE A 90 -5.36 -15.84 -1.50
N ALA A 91 -6.06 -15.90 -2.63
CA ALA A 91 -6.55 -14.73 -3.34
C ALA A 91 -7.83 -14.26 -2.65
N SER A 92 -7.80 -13.10 -1.97
CA SER A 92 -8.91 -12.65 -1.12
C SER A 92 -9.40 -11.27 -1.52
N GLY A 93 -10.70 -11.18 -1.83
CA GLY A 93 -11.40 -9.94 -2.14
C GLY A 93 -12.66 -10.21 -2.95
N GLY A 94 -13.79 -9.64 -2.52
CA GLY A 94 -15.06 -9.78 -3.22
C GLY A 94 -15.17 -8.93 -4.48
N LYS A 95 -16.40 -8.78 -4.97
CA LYS A 95 -16.72 -8.01 -6.18
C LYS A 95 -17.29 -6.64 -5.83
N GLY A 96 -16.60 -5.59 -6.24
CA GLY A 96 -17.05 -4.21 -6.11
C GLY A 96 -18.17 -3.83 -7.11
N PRO A 97 -18.92 -2.73 -6.86
CA PRO A 97 -20.06 -2.33 -7.68
C PRO A 97 -19.75 -2.06 -9.16
N ASN A 98 -18.50 -1.69 -9.48
CA ASN A 98 -18.05 -1.34 -10.83
C ASN A 98 -17.04 -2.35 -11.41
N GLU A 99 -16.98 -3.55 -10.83
CA GLU A 99 -16.04 -4.59 -11.22
C GLU A 99 -16.77 -5.65 -12.06
N GLY A 100 -16.10 -6.18 -13.08
CA GLY A 100 -16.60 -7.26 -13.93
C GLY A 100 -16.45 -8.63 -13.27
N ILE A 101 -15.39 -8.80 -12.49
CA ILE A 101 -15.01 -10.00 -11.73
C ILE A 101 -14.68 -9.61 -10.29
N SER A 102 -14.59 -10.59 -9.37
CA SER A 102 -14.11 -10.30 -8.02
C SER A 102 -12.61 -9.97 -8.03
N GLU A 103 -12.15 -9.24 -7.01
CA GLU A 103 -10.73 -8.98 -6.83
C GLU A 103 -9.93 -10.28 -6.68
N ALA A 104 -10.50 -11.27 -5.97
CA ALA A 104 -9.93 -12.61 -5.82
C ALA A 104 -9.77 -13.32 -7.17
N GLU A 105 -10.77 -13.25 -8.04
CA GLU A 105 -10.72 -13.84 -9.38
C GLU A 105 -9.65 -13.17 -10.24
N ALA A 106 -9.57 -11.83 -10.22
CA ALA A 106 -8.52 -11.07 -10.91
C ALA A 106 -7.11 -11.45 -10.42
N ILE A 107 -6.93 -11.66 -9.11
CA ILE A 107 -5.67 -12.13 -8.54
C ILE A 107 -5.35 -13.55 -9.03
N LYS A 108 -6.31 -14.48 -8.96
CA LYS A 108 -6.11 -15.88 -9.38
C LYS A 108 -5.68 -15.96 -10.84
N GLU A 109 -6.43 -15.34 -11.75
CA GLU A 109 -6.11 -15.36 -13.19
C GLU A 109 -4.72 -14.79 -13.46
N ALA A 110 -4.37 -13.67 -12.82
CA ALA A 110 -3.09 -13.03 -13.01
C ALA A 110 -1.91 -13.83 -12.43
N LEU A 111 -2.10 -14.57 -11.33
CA LEU A 111 -1.08 -15.48 -10.78
C LEU A 111 -0.87 -16.70 -11.68
N ILE A 112 -1.95 -17.30 -12.21
CA ILE A 112 -1.87 -18.40 -13.19
C ILE A 112 -1.13 -17.95 -14.45
N ALA A 113 -1.45 -16.76 -14.97
CA ALA A 113 -0.76 -16.18 -16.12
C ALA A 113 0.74 -15.94 -15.88
N LYS A 114 1.18 -15.88 -14.62
CA LYS A 114 2.59 -15.75 -14.20
C LYS A 114 3.26 -17.09 -13.89
N GLY A 115 2.59 -18.21 -14.14
CA GLY A 115 3.15 -19.56 -14.00
C GLY A 115 2.97 -20.19 -12.62
N ILE A 116 2.08 -19.65 -11.78
CA ILE A 116 1.70 -20.31 -10.53
C ILE A 116 0.63 -21.37 -10.82
N GLY A 117 0.83 -22.60 -10.34
CA GLY A 117 -0.14 -23.67 -10.48
C GLY A 117 -1.48 -23.32 -9.83
N GLU A 118 -2.58 -23.63 -10.51
CA GLU A 118 -3.93 -23.33 -10.03
C GLU A 118 -4.24 -24.04 -8.70
N GLU A 119 -3.70 -25.24 -8.50
CA GLU A 119 -3.82 -26.03 -7.29
C GLU A 119 -3.19 -25.36 -6.06
N ARG A 120 -2.32 -24.36 -6.28
CA ARG A 120 -1.68 -23.57 -5.24
C ARG A 120 -2.42 -22.27 -4.93
N ILE A 121 -3.59 -22.04 -5.53
CA ILE A 121 -4.34 -20.80 -5.35
C ILE A 121 -5.74 -21.10 -4.82
N THR A 122 -5.99 -20.69 -3.58
CA THR A 122 -7.31 -20.74 -2.95
C THR A 122 -8.02 -19.40 -3.16
N LEU A 123 -9.31 -19.45 -3.51
CA LEU A 123 -10.14 -18.27 -3.75
C LEU A 123 -10.97 -17.94 -2.51
N GLU A 124 -10.97 -16.67 -2.10
CA GLU A 124 -11.89 -16.10 -1.12
C GLU A 124 -12.53 -14.84 -1.74
N ASP A 125 -13.75 -14.96 -2.24
CA ASP A 125 -14.45 -13.93 -3.02
C ASP A 125 -15.70 -13.37 -2.32
N ARG A 126 -15.86 -13.65 -1.02
CA ARG A 126 -17.07 -13.30 -0.25
C ARG A 126 -16.90 -12.02 0.55
N SER A 127 -15.67 -11.57 0.76
CA SER A 127 -15.37 -10.41 1.58
C SER A 127 -15.84 -9.10 0.95
N THR A 128 -16.47 -8.25 1.76
CA THR A 128 -16.94 -6.90 1.38
C THR A 128 -16.19 -5.78 2.11
N ARG A 129 -15.40 -6.14 3.12
CA ARG A 129 -14.60 -5.23 3.96
C ARG A 129 -13.25 -5.87 4.32
N THR A 130 -12.25 -5.04 4.55
CA THR A 130 -10.88 -5.48 4.90
C THR A 130 -10.80 -6.44 6.08
N THR A 131 -11.66 -6.28 7.09
CA THR A 131 -11.72 -7.20 8.25
C THR A 131 -12.21 -8.59 7.86
N GLU A 132 -13.09 -8.68 6.86
CA GLU A 132 -13.65 -9.94 6.36
C GLU A 132 -12.62 -10.70 5.53
N ASN A 133 -11.80 -10.02 4.72
CA ASN A 133 -10.70 -10.65 3.96
C ASN A 133 -9.85 -11.55 4.87
N ILE A 134 -9.43 -11.01 6.02
CA ILE A 134 -8.60 -11.74 7.00
C ILE A 134 -9.38 -12.83 7.72
N SER A 135 -10.65 -12.60 8.03
CA SER A 135 -11.47 -13.59 8.74
C SER A 135 -11.85 -14.77 7.84
N PHE A 136 -12.15 -14.52 6.57
CA PHE A 136 -12.59 -15.54 5.63
C PHE A 136 -11.42 -16.33 5.05
N SER A 137 -10.21 -15.75 5.03
CA SER A 137 -8.97 -16.45 4.66
C SER A 137 -8.46 -17.45 5.70
N LYS A 138 -9.12 -17.58 6.87
CA LYS A 138 -8.74 -18.52 7.95
C LYS A 138 -9.49 -19.86 7.89
N ASN A 139 -10.48 -19.97 7.02
CA ASN A 139 -11.35 -21.14 6.90
C ASN A 139 -11.05 -21.90 5.61
#